data_AF-A0A9N9HL87-F1
#
_entry.id   AF-A0A9N9HL87-F1
#
_cell.length_a   1.000
_cell.length_b   1.000
_cell.length_c   1.000
_cell.angle_alpha   90.00
_cell.angle_beta   90.00
_cell.angle_gamma   90.00
#
_symmetry.space_group_name_H-M   'P 1'
#
loop_
_entity.id
_entity.type
_entity.pdbx_description
1 polymer ?
#
loop_
_entity_poly.entity_id
_entity_poly.type
_entity_poly.pdbx_seq_one_letter_code
_entity_poly.pdbx_strand_id
1 'polypeptide(L)'
;TGICGFHIAEAFLNDGSYKVKVLRRKPEDKNEKAVLLASKGAEIVYADYNDKSDLIKAIKGTDVFVSAVSGDCFYDIQLPFLNAAKEVGKFRFMEELDKSGLEYTHIYTGLFTEYLESFGFDIKNKKATFLADGNTKIYTTTLADIGKYTVESLKVPEARNGNIGVYGTILKFNEMLQKFEEATGKYFRIIGCVTGVI
;
A
#
# COMPACT_ATOMS: atom_id res chain seq x y z
N THR A 1 0.96 9.89 -5.04
CA THR A 1 0.40 10.75 -3.97
C THR A 1 -0.85 10.19 -3.30
N GLY A 2 -1.20 8.92 -3.48
CA GLY A 2 -2.24 8.26 -2.66
C GLY A 2 -1.83 8.15 -1.19
N ILE A 3 -2.73 7.71 -0.31
CA ILE A 3 -2.46 7.65 1.14
C ILE A 3 -1.29 6.71 1.45
N CYS A 4 -1.35 5.44 1.03
CA CYS A 4 -0.26 4.48 1.23
C CYS A 4 1.05 4.93 0.54
N GLY A 5 0.99 5.26 -0.75
CA GLY A 5 2.17 5.70 -1.50
C GLY A 5 2.86 6.97 -0.96
N PHE A 6 2.12 7.84 -0.25
CA PHE A 6 2.72 8.99 0.44
C PHE A 6 3.62 8.56 1.60
N HIS A 7 3.16 7.65 2.47
CA HIS A 7 3.95 7.17 3.59
C HIS A 7 5.14 6.32 3.15
N ILE A 8 5.00 5.57 2.05
CA ILE A 8 6.13 4.89 1.42
C ILE A 8 7.19 5.90 0.97
N ALA A 9 6.80 6.90 0.16
CA ALA A 9 7.75 7.90 -0.31
C ALA A 9 8.42 8.66 0.85
N GLU A 10 7.67 8.98 1.90
CA GLU A 10 8.20 9.61 3.11
C GLU A 10 9.22 8.72 3.83
N ALA A 11 8.97 7.42 3.92
CA ALA A 11 9.92 6.49 4.54
C ALA A 11 11.23 6.39 3.75
N PHE A 12 11.17 6.32 2.41
CA PHE A 12 12.39 6.34 1.57
C PHE A 12 13.18 7.64 1.74
N LEU A 13 12.49 8.79 1.80
CA LEU A 13 13.13 10.09 2.03
C LEU A 13 13.79 10.16 3.42
N ASN A 14 13.14 9.62 4.45
CA ASN A 14 13.66 9.61 5.81
C ASN A 14 14.85 8.64 6.00
N ASP A 15 14.88 7.52 5.28
CA ASP A 15 16.04 6.61 5.27
C ASP A 15 17.27 7.28 4.63
N GLY A 16 17.06 8.08 3.58
CA GLY A 16 18.11 8.91 2.98
C GLY A 16 19.11 8.16 2.09
N SER A 17 19.01 6.82 1.99
CA SER A 17 19.88 6.03 1.11
C SER A 17 19.44 6.06 -0.36
N TYR A 18 18.27 6.63 -0.66
CA TYR A 18 17.64 6.58 -1.98
C TYR A 18 17.32 7.96 -2.52
N LYS A 19 17.49 8.16 -3.83
CA LYS A 19 16.92 9.29 -4.56
C LYS A 19 15.47 8.97 -4.90
N VAL A 20 14.53 9.77 -4.41
CA VAL A 20 13.10 9.48 -4.52
C VAL A 20 12.47 10.27 -5.66
N LYS A 21 11.91 9.54 -6.63
CA LYS A 21 11.00 10.09 -7.65
C LYS A 21 9.56 9.75 -7.28
N VAL A 22 8.68 10.74 -7.28
CA VAL A 22 7.24 10.55 -7.08
C VAL A 22 6.54 10.77 -8.40
N LEU A 23 6.05 9.68 -8.98
CA LEU A 23 5.31 9.72 -10.23
C LEU A 23 3.87 10.22 -10.00
N ARG A 24 3.47 11.19 -10.81
CA ARG A 24 2.11 11.74 -10.87
C ARG A 24 1.58 11.68 -12.30
N ARG A 25 0.26 11.66 -12.42
CA ARG A 25 -0.42 11.63 -13.71
C ARG A 25 -0.52 13.03 -14.30
N LYS A 26 -0.35 13.16 -15.61
CA LYS A 26 -0.73 14.38 -16.37
C LYS A 26 -2.27 14.54 -16.45
N PRO A 27 -2.79 15.76 -16.62
CA PRO A 27 -2.05 17.04 -16.58
C PRO A 27 -1.58 17.37 -15.17
N GLU A 28 -0.60 18.28 -15.07
CA GLU A 28 -0.10 18.75 -13.78
C GLU A 28 -1.21 19.48 -13.01
N ASP A 29 -1.34 19.14 -11.74
CA ASP A 29 -2.30 19.72 -10.81
C ASP A 29 -1.64 20.01 -9.46
N LYS A 30 -2.17 20.99 -8.72
CA LYS A 30 -1.70 21.25 -7.35
C LYS A 30 -2.09 20.10 -6.43
N ASN A 31 -1.12 19.58 -5.68
CA ASN A 31 -1.35 18.51 -4.72
C ASN A 31 -0.47 18.71 -3.49
N GLU A 32 -1.10 18.87 -2.32
CA GLU A 32 -0.41 19.19 -1.07
C GLU A 32 0.61 18.11 -0.68
N LYS A 33 0.29 16.83 -0.90
CA LYS A 33 1.20 15.71 -0.63
C LYS A 33 2.41 15.73 -1.57
N ALA A 34 2.21 16.06 -2.85
CA ALA A 34 3.32 16.21 -3.79
C ALA A 34 4.24 17.38 -3.38
N VAL A 35 3.66 18.52 -3.01
CA VAL A 35 4.41 19.70 -2.54
C VAL A 35 5.20 19.37 -1.28
N LEU A 36 4.59 18.66 -0.32
CA LEU A 36 5.26 18.24 0.89
C LEU A 36 6.43 17.28 0.60
N LEU A 37 6.22 16.26 -0.24
CA LEU A 37 7.30 15.34 -0.63
C LEU A 37 8.42 16.07 -1.36
N ALA A 38 8.09 17.02 -2.25
CA ALA A 38 9.08 17.84 -2.93
C ALA A 38 9.90 18.69 -1.95
N SER A 39 9.26 19.29 -0.94
CA SER A 39 9.96 20.05 0.11
C SER A 39 10.92 19.20 0.95
N LYS A 40 10.72 17.88 0.97
CA LYS A 40 11.59 16.89 1.62
C LYS A 40 12.65 16.29 0.68
N GLY A 41 12.74 16.74 -0.57
CA GLY A 41 13.77 16.32 -1.52
C GLY A 41 13.31 15.30 -2.57
N ALA A 42 12.01 14.97 -2.66
CA ALA A 42 11.52 14.15 -3.76
C ALA A 42 11.47 14.93 -5.09
N GLU A 43 11.88 14.27 -6.17
CA GLU A 43 11.63 14.75 -7.53
C GLU A 43 10.19 14.39 -7.92
N ILE A 44 9.37 15.38 -8.27
CA ILE A 44 8.02 15.13 -8.79
C ILE A 44 8.09 14.99 -10.31
N VAL A 45 7.75 13.80 -10.81
CA VAL A 45 7.75 13.51 -12.24
C VAL A 45 6.31 13.32 -12.70
N TYR A 46 5.95 13.91 -13.83
CA TYR A 46 4.62 13.75 -14.41
C TYR A 46 4.68 12.91 -15.69
N ALA A 47 3.80 11.93 -15.79
CA ALA A 47 3.63 11.13 -17.00
C ALA A 47 2.15 10.93 -17.36
N ASP A 48 1.86 10.87 -18.65
CA ASP A 48 0.63 10.29 -19.18
C ASP A 48 0.78 8.77 -19.18
N TYR A 49 -0.11 8.10 -18.46
CA TYR A 49 -0.05 6.64 -18.32
C TYR A 49 -0.51 5.91 -19.58
N ASN A 50 -1.11 6.62 -20.53
CA ASN A 50 -1.45 6.09 -21.85
C ASN A 50 -0.33 6.28 -22.88
N ASP A 51 0.72 7.06 -22.57
CA ASP A 51 1.86 7.28 -23.45
C ASP A 51 3.07 6.45 -22.98
N LYS A 52 3.35 5.36 -23.69
CA LYS A 52 4.49 4.47 -23.41
C LYS A 52 5.83 5.22 -23.36
N SER A 53 6.03 6.21 -24.23
CA SER A 53 7.29 6.95 -24.28
C SER A 53 7.48 7.83 -23.04
N ASP A 54 6.38 8.37 -22.51
CA ASP A 54 6.36 9.19 -21.31
C ASP A 54 6.62 8.33 -20.06
N LEU A 55 6.03 7.13 -20.00
CA LEU A 55 6.31 6.15 -18.96
C LEU A 55 7.79 5.71 -18.96
N ILE A 56 8.35 5.38 -20.13
CA ILE A 56 9.77 5.01 -20.26
C ILE A 56 10.67 6.14 -19.76
N LYS A 57 10.38 7.39 -20.14
CA LYS A 57 11.14 8.56 -19.66
C LYS A 57 11.05 8.70 -18.14
N ALA A 58 9.86 8.51 -17.56
CA ALA A 58 9.63 8.65 -16.13
C ALA A 58 10.39 7.62 -15.29
N ILE A 59 10.47 6.37 -15.76
CA ILE A 59 11.15 5.28 -15.03
C ILE A 59 12.63 5.12 -15.41
N LYS A 60 13.14 5.87 -16.39
CA LYS A 60 14.53 5.76 -16.83
C LYS A 60 15.49 6.13 -15.69
N GLY A 61 16.49 5.27 -15.49
CA GLY A 61 17.50 5.44 -14.44
C GLY A 61 16.96 5.23 -13.03
N THR A 62 15.85 4.50 -12.88
CA THR A 62 15.29 4.09 -11.59
C THR A 62 15.65 2.62 -11.34
N ASP A 63 16.29 2.35 -10.20
CA ASP A 63 16.70 0.99 -9.81
C ASP A 63 15.57 0.20 -9.12
N VAL A 64 14.70 0.89 -8.38
CA VAL A 64 13.59 0.30 -7.63
C VAL A 64 12.30 1.02 -7.97
N PHE A 65 11.29 0.27 -8.41
CA PHE A 65 9.95 0.80 -8.70
C PHE A 65 8.93 0.26 -7.69
N VAL A 66 8.30 1.14 -6.92
CA VAL A 66 7.27 0.77 -5.94
C VAL A 66 5.88 1.17 -6.45
N SER A 67 5.04 0.16 -6.71
CA SER A 67 3.64 0.38 -7.06
C SER A 67 2.77 0.39 -5.80
N ALA A 68 2.13 1.54 -5.52
CA ALA A 68 1.18 1.71 -4.42
C ALA A 68 -0.15 2.31 -4.91
N VAL A 69 -0.57 1.92 -6.11
CA VAL A 69 -1.82 2.37 -6.75
C VAL A 69 -2.98 1.54 -6.18
N SER A 70 -4.09 2.18 -5.81
CA SER A 70 -5.29 1.53 -5.25
C SER A 70 -6.46 1.52 -6.25
N GLY A 71 -7.34 0.52 -6.16
CA GLY A 71 -8.67 0.49 -6.81
C GLY A 71 -8.68 0.21 -8.31
N ASP A 72 -9.89 0.30 -8.93
CA ASP A 72 -10.30 -0.13 -10.29
C ASP A 72 -9.33 0.16 -11.45
N CYS A 73 -8.41 1.10 -11.25
CA CYS A 73 -7.37 1.47 -12.20
C CYS A 73 -6.12 0.56 -12.14
N PHE A 74 -6.13 -0.50 -11.32
CA PHE A 74 -4.97 -1.37 -11.09
C PHE A 74 -4.42 -1.92 -12.42
N TYR A 75 -5.31 -2.38 -13.30
CA TYR A 75 -4.93 -2.94 -14.60
C TYR A 75 -4.51 -1.86 -15.58
N ASP A 76 -5.33 -0.81 -15.76
CA ASP A 76 -5.09 0.24 -16.76
C ASP A 76 -3.81 1.01 -16.49
N ILE A 77 -3.39 1.11 -15.22
CA ILE A 77 -2.22 1.88 -14.83
C ILE A 77 -0.97 1.01 -14.77
N GLN A 78 -1.04 -0.16 -14.13
CA GLN A 78 0.17 -0.93 -13.86
C GLN A 78 0.65 -1.73 -15.08
N LEU A 79 -0.26 -2.15 -15.96
CA LEU A 79 0.10 -2.89 -17.17
C LEU A 79 0.94 -2.06 -18.15
N PRO A 80 0.65 -0.78 -18.43
CA PRO A 80 1.54 0.05 -19.24
C PRO A 80 2.96 0.19 -18.67
N PHE A 81 3.15 0.28 -17.33
CA PHE A 81 4.49 0.29 -16.73
C PHE A 81 5.22 -1.02 -16.96
N LEU A 82 4.55 -2.14 -16.71
CA LEU A 82 5.13 -3.45 -16.94
C LEU A 82 5.43 -3.69 -18.43
N ASN A 83 4.54 -3.26 -19.33
CA ASN A 83 4.77 -3.32 -20.77
C ASN A 83 5.91 -2.41 -21.23
N ALA A 84 6.04 -1.21 -20.64
CA ALA A 84 7.19 -0.34 -20.87
C ALA A 84 8.49 -1.02 -20.43
N ALA A 85 8.43 -1.85 -19.39
CA ALA A 85 9.55 -2.68 -18.97
C ALA A 85 9.74 -3.95 -19.83
N LYS A 86 8.70 -4.50 -20.50
CA LYS A 86 8.68 -5.93 -20.91
C LYS A 86 7.93 -6.36 -22.20
N GLU A 87 6.90 -5.65 -22.65
CA GLU A 87 5.93 -5.99 -23.74
C GLU A 87 5.38 -7.44 -23.83
N VAL A 88 4.14 -7.73 -23.36
CA VAL A 88 3.03 -8.50 -24.04
C VAL A 88 1.72 -8.43 -23.21
N GLY A 89 0.54 -8.33 -23.86
CA GLY A 89 -0.71 -9.08 -23.52
C GLY A 89 -1.55 -8.75 -22.27
N LYS A 90 -2.86 -9.02 -22.29
CA LYS A 90 -3.84 -8.69 -21.24
C LYS A 90 -3.84 -9.76 -20.13
N PHE A 91 -3.24 -9.46 -18.98
CA PHE A 91 -3.05 -10.40 -17.86
C PHE A 91 -3.12 -9.69 -16.48
N ARG A 92 -3.15 -10.43 -15.38
CA ARG A 92 -3.09 -9.88 -14.01
C ARG A 92 -1.68 -9.37 -13.71
N PHE A 93 -1.51 -8.12 -13.27
CA PHE A 93 -0.20 -7.48 -13.07
C PHE A 93 0.79 -8.33 -12.25
N MET A 94 0.34 -8.97 -11.17
CA MET A 94 1.19 -9.83 -10.34
C MET A 94 1.71 -11.03 -11.15
N GLU A 95 0.83 -11.71 -11.89
CA GLU A 95 1.21 -12.86 -12.74
C GLU A 95 2.21 -12.45 -13.83
N GLU A 96 2.06 -11.25 -14.38
CA GLU A 96 2.98 -10.74 -15.39
C GLU A 96 4.29 -10.26 -14.80
N LEU A 97 4.30 -9.75 -13.56
CA LEU A 97 5.51 -9.41 -12.81
C LEU A 97 6.29 -10.67 -12.42
N ASP A 98 5.59 -11.77 -12.15
CA ASP A 98 6.18 -13.08 -11.87
C ASP A 98 6.82 -13.69 -13.13
N LYS A 99 6.13 -13.66 -14.28
CA LYS A 99 6.66 -14.17 -15.58
C LYS A 99 7.75 -13.28 -16.18
N SER A 100 8.06 -12.22 -15.48
CA SER A 100 8.74 -11.09 -16.05
C SER A 100 10.26 -11.28 -16.02
N GLY A 101 10.79 -11.98 -15.02
CA GLY A 101 12.24 -12.01 -14.79
C GLY A 101 12.82 -10.69 -14.29
N LEU A 102 11.99 -9.68 -13.99
CA LEU A 102 12.37 -8.61 -13.07
C LEU A 102 12.44 -9.20 -11.66
N GLU A 103 13.37 -8.70 -10.86
CA GLU A 103 13.32 -8.94 -9.42
C GLU A 103 12.10 -8.21 -8.82
N TYR A 104 11.34 -8.91 -7.98
CA TYR A 104 10.14 -8.34 -7.35
C TYR A 104 9.95 -8.78 -5.90
N THR A 105 9.14 -8.03 -5.17
CA THR A 105 8.62 -8.42 -3.85
C THR A 105 7.16 -8.04 -3.76
N HIS A 106 6.30 -9.01 -3.48
CA HIS A 106 4.89 -8.76 -3.16
C HIS A 106 4.76 -8.56 -1.65
N ILE A 107 4.30 -7.37 -1.23
CA ILE A 107 4.12 -7.04 0.19
C ILE A 107 2.64 -7.08 0.55
N TYR A 108 2.26 -8.02 1.41
CA TYR A 108 0.90 -8.16 1.92
C TYR A 108 0.78 -7.47 3.27
N THR A 109 -0.03 -6.41 3.33
CA THR A 109 -0.11 -5.51 4.48
C THR A 109 -1.25 -5.84 5.45
N GLY A 110 -2.16 -6.72 5.07
CA GLY A 110 -3.43 -6.86 5.79
C GLY A 110 -4.25 -5.56 5.72
N LEU A 111 -5.07 -5.30 6.73
CA LEU A 111 -5.82 -4.05 6.85
C LEU A 111 -4.93 -2.93 7.40
N PHE A 112 -5.07 -1.72 6.86
CA PHE A 112 -4.49 -0.56 7.54
C PHE A 112 -5.25 -0.29 8.84
N THR A 113 -4.51 -0.15 9.93
CA THR A 113 -5.07 0.06 11.28
C THR A 113 -5.92 1.33 11.32
N GLU A 114 -5.51 2.35 10.56
CA GLU A 114 -6.21 3.62 10.38
C GLU A 114 -7.59 3.47 9.72
N TYR A 115 -7.87 2.34 9.08
CA TYR A 115 -9.16 2.06 8.44
C TYR A 115 -10.06 1.12 9.24
N LEU A 116 -9.66 0.69 10.44
CA LEU A 116 -10.48 -0.23 11.25
C LEU A 116 -11.89 0.29 11.54
N GLU A 117 -12.08 1.61 11.66
CA GLU A 117 -13.42 2.19 11.80
C GLU A 117 -14.32 1.91 10.57
N SER A 118 -13.73 1.98 9.38
CA SER A 118 -14.44 1.67 8.13
C SER A 118 -14.70 0.17 7.97
N PHE A 119 -14.01 -0.67 8.75
CA PHE A 119 -14.11 -2.13 8.74
C PHE A 119 -14.83 -2.69 9.97
N GLY A 120 -15.69 -1.89 10.61
CA GLY A 120 -16.66 -2.36 11.59
C GLY A 120 -16.38 -1.97 13.03
N PHE A 121 -15.30 -1.24 13.34
CA PHE A 121 -15.05 -0.70 14.68
C PHE A 121 -15.56 0.75 14.78
N ASP A 122 -16.85 0.96 14.93
CA ASP A 122 -17.44 2.30 15.08
C ASP A 122 -17.15 2.86 16.48
N ILE A 123 -15.99 3.51 16.61
CA ILE A 123 -15.50 4.12 17.86
C ILE A 123 -16.45 5.20 18.35
N LYS A 124 -17.02 5.98 17.43
CA LYS A 124 -17.92 7.09 17.75
C LYS A 124 -19.20 6.60 18.42
N ASN A 125 -19.84 5.57 17.87
CA ASN A 125 -21.10 5.03 18.39
C ASN A 125 -20.90 3.85 19.34
N LYS A 126 -19.65 3.46 19.62
CA LYS A 126 -19.28 2.32 20.48
C LYS A 126 -19.90 1.00 20.00
N LYS A 127 -19.83 0.76 18.69
CA LYS A 127 -20.39 -0.43 18.05
C LYS A 127 -19.29 -1.19 17.33
N ALA A 128 -19.38 -2.52 17.36
CA ALA A 128 -18.51 -3.40 16.60
C ALA A 128 -19.35 -4.31 15.69
N THR A 129 -18.98 -4.37 14.41
CA THR A 129 -19.48 -5.35 13.45
C THR A 129 -18.31 -6.20 13.03
N PHE A 130 -18.33 -7.50 13.34
CA PHE A 130 -17.25 -8.37 12.91
C PHE A 130 -17.48 -8.79 11.46
N LEU A 131 -16.41 -8.73 10.67
CA LEU A 131 -16.42 -9.16 9.26
C LEU A 131 -16.24 -10.68 9.11
N ALA A 132 -16.05 -11.39 10.23
CA ALA A 132 -15.89 -12.83 10.34
C ALA A 132 -16.19 -13.28 11.78
N ASP A 133 -15.97 -14.57 12.07
CA ASP A 133 -16.03 -15.06 13.44
C ASP A 133 -15.08 -14.28 14.37
N GLY A 134 -15.49 -14.05 15.62
CA GLY A 134 -14.72 -13.29 16.60
C GLY A 134 -13.33 -13.84 16.91
N ASN A 135 -13.08 -15.12 16.60
CA ASN A 135 -11.78 -15.79 16.75
C ASN A 135 -10.92 -15.74 15.48
N THR A 136 -11.43 -15.17 14.39
CA THR A 136 -10.67 -14.99 13.15
C THR A 136 -9.57 -13.98 13.38
N LYS A 137 -8.34 -14.33 12.97
CA LYS A 137 -7.18 -13.42 13.04
C LYS A 137 -7.34 -12.32 12.00
N ILE A 138 -7.19 -11.09 12.44
CA ILE A 138 -7.00 -9.90 11.62
C ILE A 138 -5.51 -9.58 11.63
N TYR A 139 -4.99 -9.35 10.44
CA TYR A 139 -3.64 -8.87 10.24
C TYR A 139 -3.74 -7.39 9.94
N THR A 140 -3.07 -6.56 10.74
CA THR A 140 -3.06 -5.12 10.52
C THR A 140 -1.65 -4.56 10.50
N THR A 141 -1.49 -3.46 9.77
CA THR A 141 -0.27 -2.67 9.71
C THR A 141 -0.65 -1.19 9.74
N THR A 142 0.22 -0.31 10.20
CA THR A 142 -0.03 1.14 10.10
C THR A 142 0.47 1.66 8.75
N LEU A 143 -0.12 2.74 8.26
CA LEU A 143 0.34 3.40 7.03
C LEU A 143 1.79 3.89 7.17
N ALA A 144 2.20 4.31 8.36
CA ALA A 144 3.58 4.71 8.63
C ALA A 144 4.56 3.52 8.58
N ASP A 145 4.17 2.38 9.15
CA ASP A 145 5.04 1.21 9.22
C ASP A 145 5.19 0.52 7.88
N ILE A 146 4.15 0.48 7.03
CA ILE A 146 4.32 -0.08 5.68
C ILE A 146 5.41 0.67 4.90
N GLY A 147 5.53 1.99 5.09
CA GLY A 147 6.61 2.75 4.46
C GLY A 147 7.98 2.24 4.90
N LYS A 148 8.20 2.10 6.20
CA LYS A 148 9.47 1.60 6.76
C LYS A 148 9.77 0.17 6.29
N TYR A 149 8.79 -0.73 6.39
CA TYR A 149 8.97 -2.12 6.00
C TYR A 149 9.18 -2.29 4.48
N THR A 150 8.64 -1.40 3.65
CA THR A 150 8.92 -1.38 2.21
C THR A 150 10.38 -1.01 1.92
N VAL A 151 10.97 -0.09 2.70
CA VAL A 151 12.40 0.23 2.59
C VAL A 151 13.25 -0.95 3.09
N GLU A 152 12.88 -1.54 4.22
CA GLU A 152 13.61 -2.66 4.82
C GLU A 152 13.53 -3.94 3.99
N SER A 153 12.41 -4.20 3.29
CA SER A 153 12.26 -5.40 2.47
C SER A 153 13.31 -5.51 1.36
N LEU A 154 13.82 -4.37 0.86
CA LEU A 154 14.91 -4.34 -0.13
C LEU A 154 16.21 -4.95 0.39
N LYS A 155 16.37 -5.04 1.72
CA LYS A 155 17.54 -5.59 2.41
C LYS A 155 17.35 -7.06 2.80
N VAL A 156 16.16 -7.64 2.60
CA VAL A 156 15.79 -9.00 3.04
C VAL A 156 15.92 -9.97 1.85
N PRO A 157 16.90 -10.90 1.85
CA PRO A 157 17.09 -11.84 0.75
C PRO A 157 15.85 -12.70 0.46
N GLU A 158 15.12 -13.11 1.50
CA GLU A 158 13.91 -13.94 1.41
C GLU A 158 12.73 -13.20 0.76
N ALA A 159 12.79 -11.87 0.68
CA ALA A 159 11.77 -11.06 0.03
C ALA A 159 11.92 -11.02 -1.51
N ARG A 160 13.11 -11.37 -2.03
CA ARG A 160 13.38 -11.35 -3.48
C ARG A 160 12.61 -12.44 -4.20
N ASN A 161 11.95 -12.07 -5.29
CA ASN A 161 11.09 -12.93 -6.12
C ASN A 161 10.06 -13.68 -5.28
N GLY A 162 9.52 -13.01 -4.26
CA GLY A 162 8.77 -13.65 -3.20
C GLY A 162 7.61 -12.81 -2.69
N ASN A 163 6.92 -13.39 -1.73
CA ASN A 163 5.77 -12.82 -1.04
C ASN A 163 6.12 -12.66 0.43
N ILE A 164 5.96 -11.46 0.98
CA ILE A 164 6.14 -11.21 2.41
C ILE A 164 4.87 -10.62 3.03
N GLY A 165 4.54 -11.09 4.23
CA GLY A 165 3.52 -10.47 5.07
C GLY A 165 4.15 -9.45 6.00
N VAL A 166 3.63 -8.22 6.01
CA VAL A 166 4.09 -7.14 6.87
C VAL A 166 2.95 -6.71 7.77
N TYR A 167 3.01 -7.12 9.04
CA TYR A 167 1.94 -6.93 10.01
C TYR A 167 2.50 -6.33 11.30
N GLY A 168 1.99 -5.17 11.67
CA GLY A 168 2.23 -4.57 12.98
C GLY A 168 1.50 -5.33 14.10
N THR A 169 0.31 -5.86 13.82
CA THR A 169 -0.41 -6.73 14.78
C THR A 169 -1.11 -7.89 14.08
N ILE A 170 -1.22 -9.00 14.82
CA ILE A 170 -1.99 -10.18 14.42
C ILE A 170 -2.86 -10.56 15.63
N LEU A 171 -4.12 -10.13 15.61
CA LEU A 171 -5.05 -10.30 16.73
C LEU A 171 -6.37 -10.85 16.24
N LYS A 172 -7.07 -11.57 17.09
CA LYS A 172 -8.47 -11.93 16.84
C LYS A 172 -9.36 -10.68 16.90
N PHE A 173 -10.51 -10.69 16.23
CA PHE A 173 -11.51 -9.61 16.37
C PHE A 173 -11.85 -9.30 17.83
N ASN A 174 -12.03 -10.34 18.66
CA ASN A 174 -12.26 -10.18 20.10
C ASN A 174 -11.10 -9.51 20.84
N GLU A 175 -9.86 -9.90 20.52
CA GLU A 175 -8.66 -9.33 21.14
C GLU A 175 -8.44 -7.88 20.70
N MET A 176 -8.75 -7.57 19.42
CA MET A 176 -8.72 -6.20 18.90
C MET A 176 -9.78 -5.33 19.59
N LEU A 177 -11.00 -5.84 19.73
CA LEU A 177 -12.08 -5.15 20.45
C LEU A 177 -11.67 -4.84 21.89
N GLN A 178 -11.13 -5.82 22.60
CA GLN A 178 -10.64 -5.65 23.96
C GLN A 178 -9.60 -4.51 24.04
N LYS A 179 -8.67 -4.43 23.09
CA LYS A 179 -7.69 -3.33 23.04
C LYS A 179 -8.34 -1.96 22.84
N PHE A 180 -9.38 -1.86 22.02
CA PHE A 180 -10.15 -0.62 21.89
C PHE A 180 -10.87 -0.27 23.19
N GLU A 181 -11.44 -1.25 23.88
CA GLU A 181 -12.12 -1.03 25.16
C GLU A 181 -11.14 -0.56 26.25
N GLU A 182 -9.98 -1.20 26.35
CA GLU A 182 -8.89 -0.83 27.26
C GLU A 182 -8.37 0.59 26.98
N ALA A 183 -8.10 0.90 25.70
CA ALA A 183 -7.56 2.21 25.31
C ALA A 183 -8.57 3.36 25.48
N THR A 184 -9.87 3.08 25.31
CA THR A 184 -10.91 4.12 25.38
C THR A 184 -11.61 4.20 26.73
N GLY A 185 -11.43 3.21 27.61
CA GLY A 185 -12.18 3.04 28.85
C GLY A 185 -13.69 2.83 28.63
N LYS A 186 -14.10 2.36 27.44
CA LYS A 186 -15.50 2.25 27.02
C LYS A 186 -15.75 0.87 26.44
N TYR A 187 -16.85 0.24 26.83
CA TYR A 187 -17.32 -1.00 26.23
C TYR A 187 -18.04 -0.76 24.90
N PHE A 188 -17.89 -1.70 23.98
CA PHE A 188 -18.47 -1.66 22.64
C PHE A 188 -19.56 -2.72 22.53
N ARG A 189 -20.69 -2.36 21.94
CA ARG A 189 -21.76 -3.32 21.64
C ARG A 189 -21.46 -4.00 20.31
N ILE A 190 -21.36 -5.33 20.33
CA ILE A 190 -21.33 -6.12 19.09
C ILE A 190 -22.74 -6.11 18.48
N ILE A 191 -22.86 -5.60 17.25
CA ILE A 191 -24.15 -5.42 16.56
C ILE A 191 -24.38 -6.41 15.41
N GLY A 192 -23.37 -7.20 15.05
CA GLY A 192 -23.50 -8.25 14.04
C GLY A 192 -22.18 -8.93 13.69
N CYS A 193 -22.30 -10.08 13.03
CA CYS A 193 -21.21 -10.80 12.38
C CYS A 193 -21.62 -11.01 10.92
N VAL A 194 -20.86 -10.46 9.98
CA VAL A 194 -21.08 -10.67 8.55
C VAL A 194 -20.27 -11.90 8.14
N THR A 195 -20.91 -13.07 8.07
CA THR A 195 -20.24 -14.27 7.57
C THR A 195 -20.34 -14.33 6.05
N GLY A 196 -19.22 -14.24 5.33
CA GLY A 196 -19.16 -14.51 3.89
C GLY A 196 -18.46 -13.49 2.98
N VAL A 197 -17.66 -12.56 3.52
CA VAL A 197 -16.89 -11.60 2.70
C VAL A 197 -15.42 -11.63 3.12
N ILE A 198 -14.70 -12.67 2.72
CA ILE A 198 -13.24 -12.65 2.58
C ILE A 198 -12.87 -13.56 1.40
#